data_AF-A0A820L0D8-F1
#
_entry.id   AF-A0A820L0D8-F1
#
_cell.length_a   1.000
_cell.length_b   1.000
_cell.length_c   1.000
_cell.angle_alpha   90.00
_cell.angle_beta   90.00
_cell.angle_gamma   90.00
#
_symmetry.space_group_name_H-M   'P 1'
#
loop_
_entity.id
_entity.type
_entity.pdbx_description
1 polymer ?
#
loop_
_entity_poly.entity_id
_entity_poly.type
_entity_poly.pdbx_seq_one_letter_code
_entity_poly.pdbx_strand_id
1 'polypeptide(L)'
;FKIFYKLISAAPIIDIETPLLQVGEDFQALVSIAVNPSYFFVQNTLHTHDLEQLAQSMNDYYSTSDPPSISFKPMEMSCCAARYSVDNRWYRARIKRYSSETTVELVYLDYGNNEERNIHELRPLDPAFARLPAQAICAALELLPVNGDNNSSWTKKASFKFHEDKLTKQLD
;
A
#
# COMPACT_ATOMS: atom_id res chain seq x y z
N PHE A 1 35.06 21.71 23.61
CA PHE A 1 34.42 20.39 23.48
C PHE A 1 34.01 20.19 22.02
N LYS A 2 34.60 19.22 21.30
CA LYS A 2 34.18 18.87 19.93
C LYS A 2 33.22 17.69 20.05
N ILE A 3 31.95 17.92 19.69
CA ILE A 3 30.95 16.86 19.58
C ILE A 3 31.18 16.18 18.23
N PHE A 4 31.60 14.92 18.24
CA PHE A 4 31.64 14.09 17.05
C PHE A 4 30.29 13.41 16.87
N TYR A 5 29.48 13.89 15.92
CA TYR A 5 28.39 13.06 15.40
C TYR A 5 29.02 11.99 14.51
N LYS A 6 29.01 10.75 14.97
CA LYS A 6 29.29 9.60 14.12
C LYS A 6 28.10 9.51 13.15
N LEU A 7 28.29 9.96 11.91
CA LEU A 7 27.37 9.64 10.82
C LEU A 7 27.34 8.12 10.69
N ILE A 8 26.37 7.49 11.35
CA ILE A 8 25.91 6.17 10.96
C ILE A 8 25.27 6.43 9.59
N SER A 9 25.87 5.91 8.53
CA SER A 9 25.27 5.94 7.20
C SER A 9 23.84 5.44 7.33
N ALA A 10 22.86 6.34 7.26
CA ALA A 10 21.48 5.94 7.11
C ALA A 10 21.43 5.27 5.75
N ALA A 11 21.09 3.98 5.71
CA ALA A 11 20.73 3.35 4.45
C ALA A 11 19.69 4.26 3.77
N PRO A 12 19.82 4.54 2.46
CA PRO A 12 18.90 5.43 1.78
C PRO A 12 17.47 4.95 2.04
N ILE A 13 16.60 5.85 2.48
CA ILE A 13 15.19 5.55 2.63
C ILE A 13 14.70 5.23 1.22
N ILE A 14 14.39 3.96 0.97
CA ILE A 14 13.78 3.55 -0.28
C ILE A 14 12.36 4.09 -0.25
N ASP A 15 12.12 5.06 -1.11
CA ASP A 15 10.78 5.55 -1.37
C ASP A 15 10.30 5.01 -2.70
N ILE A 16 9.01 4.69 -2.76
CA ILE A 16 8.34 4.26 -3.98
C ILE A 16 7.47 5.42 -4.43
N GLU A 17 7.69 5.84 -5.67
CA GLU A 17 6.91 6.91 -6.30
C GLU A 17 5.42 6.58 -6.29
N THR A 18 4.60 7.59 -6.03
CA THR A 18 3.15 7.46 -6.19
C THR A 18 2.79 7.35 -7.68
N PRO A 19 1.66 6.70 -8.04
CA PRO A 19 1.21 6.68 -9.42
C PRO A 19 1.08 8.11 -9.98
N LEU A 20 1.67 8.35 -11.15
CA LEU A 20 1.57 9.62 -11.85
C LEU A 20 0.27 9.64 -12.64
N LEU A 21 -0.62 10.57 -12.31
CA LEU A 21 -1.88 10.81 -13.03
C LEU A 21 -1.96 12.28 -13.42
N GLN A 22 -2.37 12.56 -14.66
CA GLN A 22 -2.65 13.92 -15.07
C GLN A 22 -4.11 14.29 -14.80
N VAL A 23 -4.35 15.53 -14.37
CA VAL A 23 -5.72 16.01 -14.15
C VAL A 23 -6.46 16.00 -15.49
N GLY A 24 -7.61 15.30 -15.53
CA GLY A 24 -8.42 15.15 -16.74
C GLY A 24 -8.04 13.98 -17.65
N GLU A 25 -7.10 13.13 -17.22
CA GLU A 25 -6.76 11.89 -17.92
C GLU A 25 -7.76 10.78 -17.58
N ASP A 26 -8.35 10.17 -18.63
CA ASP A 26 -9.18 8.98 -18.51
C ASP A 26 -8.30 7.73 -18.60
N PHE A 27 -8.54 6.74 -17.73
CA PHE A 27 -7.88 5.44 -17.78
C PHE A 27 -8.80 4.32 -17.32
N GLN A 28 -8.56 3.11 -17.84
CA GLN A 28 -9.26 1.92 -17.41
C GLN A 28 -8.69 1.43 -16.07
N ALA A 29 -9.56 1.27 -15.08
CA ALA A 29 -9.17 0.99 -13.71
C ALA A 29 -9.84 -0.26 -13.15
N LEU A 30 -9.11 -1.01 -12.32
CA LEU A 30 -9.65 -2.08 -11.49
C LEU A 30 -9.75 -1.61 -10.04
N VAL A 31 -10.90 -1.81 -9.40
CA VAL A 31 -11.05 -1.49 -7.97
C VAL A 31 -10.35 -2.55 -7.14
N SER A 32 -9.23 -2.20 -6.50
CA SER A 32 -8.50 -3.10 -5.60
C SER A 32 -9.20 -3.21 -4.25
N ILE A 33 -9.65 -2.10 -3.67
CA ILE A 33 -10.33 -2.04 -2.38
C ILE A 33 -11.54 -1.11 -2.46
N ALA A 34 -12.71 -1.59 -2.03
CA ALA A 34 -13.94 -0.81 -1.96
C ALA A 34 -14.37 -0.63 -0.50
N VAL A 35 -14.12 0.56 0.08
CA VAL A 35 -14.57 0.89 1.44
C VAL A 35 -15.90 1.65 1.38
N ASN A 36 -15.94 2.75 0.62
CA ASN A 36 -17.14 3.53 0.34
C ASN A 36 -16.91 4.43 -0.89
N PRO A 37 -17.94 5.08 -1.45
CA PRO A 37 -17.80 5.94 -2.64
C PRO A 37 -16.80 7.08 -2.51
N SER A 38 -16.52 7.57 -1.30
CA SER A 38 -15.54 8.66 -1.07
C SER A 38 -14.16 8.17 -0.68
N TYR A 39 -13.97 6.86 -0.53
CA TYR A 39 -12.69 6.28 -0.14
C TYR A 39 -12.59 4.84 -0.66
N PHE A 40 -11.89 4.68 -1.77
CA PHE A 40 -11.59 3.39 -2.37
C PHE A 40 -10.24 3.45 -3.08
N PHE A 41 -9.74 2.30 -3.49
CA PHE A 41 -8.49 2.19 -4.22
C PHE A 41 -8.70 1.54 -5.57
N VAL A 42 -8.03 2.07 -6.58
CA VAL A 42 -8.02 1.54 -7.93
C VAL A 42 -6.59 1.32 -8.42
N GLN A 43 -6.46 0.48 -9.45
CA GLN A 43 -5.22 0.21 -10.16
C GLN A 43 -5.43 0.48 -11.65
N ASN A 44 -4.47 1.13 -12.30
CA ASN A 44 -4.51 1.31 -13.75
C ASN A 44 -4.22 -0.03 -14.44
N THR A 45 -5.14 -0.46 -15.31
CA THR A 45 -5.04 -1.73 -16.04
C THR A 45 -3.83 -1.81 -16.97
N LEU A 46 -3.27 -0.67 -17.41
CA LEU A 46 -2.05 -0.63 -18.23
C LEU A 46 -0.85 -1.26 -17.53
N HIS A 47 -0.83 -1.26 -16.19
CA HIS A 47 0.29 -1.77 -15.39
C HIS A 47 0.01 -3.13 -14.74
N THR A 48 -1.10 -3.80 -15.07
CA THR A 48 -1.44 -5.10 -14.48
C THR A 48 -0.33 -6.13 -14.70
N HIS A 49 0.23 -6.18 -15.91
CA HIS A 49 1.31 -7.12 -16.23
C HIS A 49 2.60 -6.82 -15.46
N ASP A 50 2.96 -5.54 -15.31
CA ASP A 50 4.15 -5.13 -14.56
C ASP A 50 4.00 -5.47 -13.06
N LEU A 51 2.80 -5.25 -12.51
CA LEU A 51 2.48 -5.60 -11.13
C LEU A 51 2.52 -7.13 -10.91
N GLU A 52 2.03 -7.93 -11.85
CA GLU A 52 2.12 -9.39 -11.80
C GLU A 52 3.58 -9.88 -11.81
N GLN A 53 4.42 -9.33 -12.68
CA GLN A 53 5.84 -9.66 -12.72
C GLN A 53 6.56 -9.27 -11.43
N LEU A 54 6.27 -8.08 -10.90
CA LEU A 54 6.80 -7.62 -9.62
C LEU A 54 6.38 -8.57 -8.48
N ALA A 55 5.09 -8.90 -8.40
CA ALA A 55 4.55 -9.79 -7.38
C ALA A 55 5.22 -11.16 -7.44
N GLN A 56 5.37 -11.74 -8.64
CA GLN A 56 6.06 -13.02 -8.82
C GLN A 56 7.52 -12.93 -8.34
N SER A 57 8.26 -11.91 -8.81
CA SER A 57 9.67 -11.73 -8.47
C SER A 57 9.90 -11.52 -6.97
N MET A 58 9.04 -10.73 -6.32
CA MET A 58 9.10 -10.52 -4.86
C MET A 58 8.84 -11.81 -4.11
N ASN A 59 7.84 -12.60 -4.53
CA ASN A 59 7.50 -13.84 -3.84
C ASN A 59 8.61 -14.89 -4.01
N ASP A 60 9.24 -15.00 -5.18
CA ASP A 60 10.38 -15.90 -5.38
C ASP A 60 11.58 -15.50 -4.50
N TYR A 61 11.88 -14.20 -4.41
CA TYR A 61 12.99 -13.70 -3.61
C TYR A 61 12.74 -13.84 -2.09
N TYR A 62 11.63 -13.30 -1.59
CA TYR A 62 11.41 -13.21 -0.14
C TYR A 62 10.98 -14.53 0.50
N SER A 63 10.42 -15.47 -0.26
CA SER A 63 10.05 -16.79 0.28
C SER A 63 11.27 -17.63 0.71
N THR A 64 12.45 -17.32 0.17
CA THR A 64 13.71 -17.97 0.53
C THR A 64 14.65 -17.06 1.32
N SER A 65 14.24 -15.81 1.58
CA SER A 65 15.05 -14.83 2.30
C SER A 65 15.11 -15.08 3.80
N ASP A 66 16.28 -14.83 4.39
CA ASP A 66 16.45 -14.86 5.84
C ASP A 66 15.57 -13.82 6.54
N PRO A 67 15.14 -14.08 7.79
CA PRO A 67 14.57 -13.07 8.68
C PRO A 67 15.38 -11.77 8.71
N PRO A 68 14.75 -10.61 8.99
CA PRO A 68 15.50 -9.38 9.12
C PRO A 68 16.50 -9.53 10.27
N SER A 69 17.65 -8.85 10.16
CA SER A 69 18.60 -8.74 11.26
C SER A 69 17.87 -8.25 12.53
N ILE A 70 18.33 -8.67 13.71
CA ILE A 70 17.84 -8.19 15.02
C ILE A 70 17.93 -6.65 15.12
N SER A 71 18.85 -6.03 14.37
CA SER A 71 19.00 -4.58 14.29
C SER A 71 18.01 -3.87 13.36
N PHE A 72 17.14 -4.60 12.65
CA PHE A 72 16.15 -4.02 11.75
C PHE A 72 15.07 -3.30 12.56
N LYS A 73 15.10 -1.97 12.49
CA LYS A 73 14.11 -1.07 13.07
C LYS A 73 13.66 -0.12 11.98
N PRO A 74 12.61 -0.47 11.22
CA PRO A 74 12.19 0.35 10.10
C PRO A 74 11.58 1.66 10.60
N MET A 75 11.77 2.74 9.84
CA MET A 75 11.27 4.06 10.22
C MET A 75 9.80 4.20 9.80
N GLU A 76 9.06 5.05 10.49
CA GLU A 76 7.76 5.51 9.96
C GLU A 76 7.96 6.12 8.58
N MET A 77 6.98 5.92 7.70
CA MET A 77 6.99 6.31 6.28
C MET A 77 8.00 5.56 5.39
N SER A 78 8.87 4.71 5.94
CA SER A 78 9.76 3.88 5.12
C SER A 78 9.02 2.71 4.44
N CYS A 79 9.51 2.32 3.27
CA CYS A 79 9.03 1.13 2.56
C CYS A 79 9.69 -0.15 3.09
N CYS A 80 8.93 -1.24 3.10
CA CYS A 80 9.36 -2.58 3.49
C CYS A 80 8.70 -3.63 2.59
N ALA A 81 9.18 -4.87 2.66
CA ALA A 81 8.43 -6.01 2.19
C ALA A 81 7.69 -6.66 3.37
N ALA A 82 6.40 -6.94 3.16
CA ALA A 82 5.52 -7.49 4.17
C ALA A 82 4.72 -8.66 3.59
N ARG A 83 4.50 -9.69 4.41
CA ARG A 83 3.63 -10.81 4.05
C ARG A 83 2.20 -10.53 4.49
N TYR A 84 1.27 -10.62 3.54
CA TYR A 84 -0.15 -10.47 3.81
C TYR A 84 -0.72 -11.73 4.47
N SER A 85 -1.47 -11.57 5.55
CA SER A 85 -1.94 -12.71 6.35
C SER A 85 -2.94 -13.61 5.63
N VAL A 86 -3.70 -13.09 4.67
CA VAL A 86 -4.78 -13.83 4.01
C VAL A 86 -4.26 -14.84 3.00
N ASP A 87 -3.27 -14.46 2.19
CA ASP A 87 -2.73 -15.32 1.11
C ASP A 87 -1.28 -15.77 1.35
N ASN A 88 -0.65 -15.29 2.42
CA ASN A 88 0.74 -15.55 2.77
C ASN A 88 1.76 -15.16 1.68
N ARG A 89 1.42 -14.19 0.81
CA ARG A 89 2.32 -13.66 -0.22
C ARG A 89 3.01 -12.38 0.22
N TRP A 90 4.18 -12.13 -0.38
CA TRP A 90 4.99 -10.95 -0.14
C TRP A 90 4.59 -9.80 -1.06
N TYR A 91 4.53 -8.60 -0.46
CA TYR A 91 4.10 -7.37 -1.10
C TYR A 91 4.96 -6.20 -0.65
N ARG A 92 4.93 -5.11 -1.43
CA ARG A 92 5.50 -3.82 -1.03
C ARG A 92 4.55 -3.14 -0.07
N ALA A 93 5.08 -2.69 1.05
CA ALA A 93 4.32 -1.98 2.06
C ALA A 93 5.06 -0.72 2.50
N ARG A 94 4.29 0.24 3.02
CA ARG A 94 4.82 1.43 3.70
C ARG A 94 4.34 1.43 5.14
N ILE A 95 5.27 1.65 6.06
CA ILE A 95 4.95 1.81 7.48
C ILE A 95 4.27 3.15 7.67
N LYS A 96 3.06 3.15 8.23
CA LYS A 96 2.37 4.39 8.61
C LYS A 96 2.86 4.89 9.96
N ARG A 97 2.81 4.00 10.96
CA ARG A 97 3.15 4.33 12.34
C ARG A 97 3.39 3.07 13.18
N TYR A 98 4.06 3.24 14.31
CA TYR A 98 4.10 2.22 15.35
C TYR A 98 2.82 2.23 16.19
N SER A 99 2.20 1.05 16.38
CA SER A 99 1.11 0.86 17.34
C SER A 99 1.59 0.28 18.68
N SER A 100 2.82 -0.26 18.72
CA SER A 100 3.54 -0.66 19.92
C SER A 100 5.06 -0.58 19.70
N GLU A 101 5.90 -1.03 20.63
CA GLU A 101 7.36 -1.08 20.41
C GLU A 101 7.79 -2.00 19.27
N THR A 102 6.99 -3.02 18.93
CA THR A 102 7.32 -4.02 17.90
C THR A 102 6.23 -4.24 16.86
N THR A 103 5.11 -3.53 16.96
CA THR A 103 3.99 -3.62 16.02
C THR A 103 3.86 -2.32 15.25
N VAL A 104 3.69 -2.44 13.93
CA VAL A 104 3.46 -1.31 13.03
C VAL A 104 2.16 -1.48 12.26
N GLU A 105 1.47 -0.37 12.05
CA GLU A 105 0.43 -0.27 11.03
C GLU A 105 1.10 0.00 9.68
N LEU A 106 0.80 -0.81 8.67
CA LEU A 106 1.32 -0.67 7.32
C LEU A 106 0.20 -0.58 6.28
N VAL A 107 0.52 -0.06 5.10
CA VAL A 107 -0.34 -0.10 3.91
C VAL A 107 0.39 -0.81 2.78
N TYR A 108 -0.30 -1.72 2.11
CA TYR A 108 0.20 -2.38 0.91
C TYR A 108 0.10 -1.41 -0.27
N LEU A 109 1.26 -1.01 -0.79
CA LEU A 109 1.38 0.11 -1.74
C LEU A 109 0.70 -0.13 -3.07
N ASP A 110 0.53 -1.41 -3.43
CA ASP A 110 -0.04 -1.79 -4.72
C ASP A 110 -1.54 -2.06 -4.67
N TYR A 111 -2.12 -2.24 -3.47
CA TYR A 111 -3.53 -2.62 -3.32
C TYR A 111 -4.33 -1.64 -2.44
N GLY A 112 -3.70 -0.93 -1.51
CA GLY A 112 -4.32 0.10 -0.66
C GLY A 112 -4.90 -0.42 0.66
N ASN A 113 -4.97 -1.74 0.87
CA ASN A 113 -5.35 -2.31 2.17
C ASN A 113 -4.25 -2.10 3.21
N ASN A 114 -4.67 -2.06 4.48
CA ASN A 114 -3.78 -1.91 5.63
C ASN A 114 -3.79 -3.16 6.51
N GLU A 115 -2.73 -3.33 7.29
CA GLU A 115 -2.59 -4.40 8.27
C GLU A 115 -1.67 -3.99 9.40
N GLU A 116 -1.81 -4.61 10.57
CA GLU A 116 -0.82 -4.52 11.64
C GLU A 116 0.09 -5.75 11.62
N ARG A 117 1.40 -5.53 11.60
CA ARG A 117 2.39 -6.62 11.58
C ARG A 117 3.48 -6.37 12.60
N ASN A 118 4.06 -7.45 13.11
CA ASN A 118 5.24 -7.34 13.94
C ASN A 118 6.45 -7.01 13.05
N ILE A 119 7.33 -6.10 13.49
CA ILE A 119 8.52 -5.69 12.72
C ILE A 119 9.47 -6.87 12.41
N HIS A 120 9.43 -7.94 13.21
CA HIS A 120 10.22 -9.16 13.00
C HIS A 120 9.69 -10.02 11.84
N GLU A 121 8.47 -9.77 11.37
CA GLU A 121 7.85 -10.47 10.24
C GLU A 121 8.05 -9.71 8.92
N LEU A 122 8.58 -8.49 8.98
CA LEU A 122 8.87 -7.64 7.83
C LEU A 122 10.26 -7.96 7.27
N ARG A 123 10.55 -7.42 6.08
CA ARG A 123 11.89 -7.41 5.49
C ARG A 123 12.23 -6.01 4.98
N PRO A 124 13.51 -5.60 4.98
CA PRO A 124 13.94 -4.47 4.18
C PRO A 124 13.48 -4.65 2.73
N LEU A 125 12.93 -3.60 2.12
CA LEU A 125 12.61 -3.66 0.71
C LEU A 125 13.92 -3.68 -0.10
N ASP A 126 14.05 -4.61 -1.04
CA ASP A 126 15.17 -4.61 -1.97
C ASP A 126 14.98 -3.46 -2.98
N PRO A 127 15.99 -2.60 -3.22
CA PRO A 127 15.90 -1.51 -4.19
C PRO A 127 15.46 -1.96 -5.59
N ALA A 128 15.71 -3.22 -5.97
CA ALA A 128 15.24 -3.76 -7.26
C ALA A 128 13.71 -3.74 -7.40
N PHE A 129 12.97 -3.86 -6.29
CA PHE A 129 11.50 -3.86 -6.26
C PHE A 129 10.88 -2.47 -6.10
N ALA A 130 11.70 -1.41 -6.04
CA ALA A 130 11.23 -0.03 -5.86
C ALA A 130 11.04 0.73 -7.19
N ARG A 131 11.41 0.14 -8.33
CA ARG A 131 11.41 0.82 -9.64
C ARG A 131 10.01 1.08 -10.21
N LEU A 132 9.08 0.15 -10.02
CA LEU A 132 7.69 0.35 -10.43
C LEU A 132 7.04 1.34 -9.46
N PRO A 133 6.34 2.39 -9.90
CA PRO A 133 5.54 3.22 -8.99
C PRO A 133 4.53 2.38 -8.20
N ALA A 134 4.06 2.88 -7.06
CA ALA A 134 2.97 2.26 -6.31
C ALA A 134 1.72 2.16 -7.22
N GLN A 135 0.99 1.05 -7.14
CA GLN A 135 -0.14 0.81 -8.04
C GLN A 135 -1.50 1.16 -7.44
N ALA A 136 -1.60 1.32 -6.12
CA ALA A 136 -2.84 1.74 -5.48
C ALA A 136 -3.03 3.25 -5.58
N ILE A 137 -4.08 3.65 -6.31
CA ILE A 137 -4.54 5.03 -6.41
C ILE A 137 -5.72 5.20 -5.47
N CYS A 138 -5.61 6.06 -4.46
CA CYS A 138 -6.75 6.44 -3.64
C CYS A 138 -7.70 7.32 -4.48
N ALA A 139 -8.97 6.95 -4.52
CA ALA A 139 -10.00 7.60 -5.32
C ALA A 139 -11.27 7.86 -4.50
N ALA A 140 -12.03 8.82 -5.00
CA ALA A 140 -13.36 9.20 -4.51
C ALA A 140 -14.24 9.50 -5.72
N LEU A 141 -15.49 9.07 -5.69
CA LEU A 141 -16.50 9.49 -6.66
C LEU A 141 -16.91 10.92 -6.33
N GLU A 142 -17.19 11.71 -7.37
CA GLU A 142 -17.76 13.06 -7.23
C GLU A 142 -19.27 12.97 -6.89
N LEU A 143 -19.57 12.29 -5.78
CA LEU A 143 -20.91 12.05 -5.26
C LEU A 143 -20.96 12.40 -3.78
N LEU A 144 -22.08 12.95 -3.34
CA LEU A 144 -22.35 13.22 -1.92
C LEU A 144 -23.21 12.12 -1.30
N PRO A 145 -23.03 11.81 0.00
CA PRO A 145 -23.97 10.97 0.74
C PRO A 145 -25.40 11.50 0.64
N VAL A 146 -26.38 10.60 0.56
CA VAL A 146 -27.81 10.99 0.46
C VAL A 146 -28.18 11.87 1.66
N ASN A 147 -28.63 13.11 1.38
CA ASN A 147 -28.98 14.17 2.34
C ASN A 147 -27.82 14.78 3.14
N GLY A 148 -26.58 14.58 2.68
CA GLY A 148 -25.38 15.07 3.36
C GLY A 148 -24.70 16.24 2.65
N ASP A 149 -24.07 17.11 3.43
CA ASP A 149 -23.00 17.99 2.97
C ASP A 149 -21.67 17.21 2.87
N ASN A 150 -20.59 17.91 2.51
CA ASN A 150 -19.24 17.35 2.38
C ASN A 150 -18.70 16.72 3.69
N ASN A 151 -19.38 16.91 4.82
CA ASN A 151 -18.98 16.43 6.15
C ASN A 151 -19.84 15.24 6.64
N SER A 152 -20.77 14.78 5.79
CA SER A 152 -21.66 13.68 6.11
C SER A 152 -21.01 12.32 5.82
N SER A 153 -21.37 11.30 6.61
CA SER A 153 -20.82 9.94 6.44
C SER A 153 -21.75 9.06 5.59
N TRP A 154 -21.16 8.20 4.75
CA TRP A 154 -21.92 7.20 4.01
C TRP A 154 -22.60 6.21 4.96
N THR A 155 -23.88 5.93 4.71
CA THR A 155 -24.58 4.87 5.48
C THR A 155 -23.92 3.52 5.25
N LYS A 156 -23.95 2.64 6.26
CA LYS A 156 -23.44 1.25 6.13
C LYS A 156 -24.03 0.53 4.92
N LYS A 157 -25.31 0.79 4.60
CA LYS A 157 -26.00 0.23 3.43
C LYS A 157 -25.38 0.69 2.11
N ALA A 158 -25.06 1.98 1.98
CA ALA A 158 -24.44 2.53 0.77
C ALA A 158 -23.01 2.01 0.58
N SER A 159 -22.21 1.97 1.66
CA SER A 159 -20.86 1.39 1.62
C SER A 159 -20.88 -0.10 1.26
N PHE A 160 -21.82 -0.87 1.85
CA PHE A 160 -22.00 -2.28 1.52
C PHE A 160 -22.41 -2.48 0.06
N LYS A 161 -23.33 -1.65 -0.45
CA LYS A 161 -23.75 -1.72 -1.85
C LYS A 161 -22.60 -1.43 -2.82
N PHE A 162 -21.80 -0.40 -2.54
CA PHE A 162 -20.59 -0.09 -3.33
C PHE A 162 -19.59 -1.26 -3.33
N HIS A 163 -19.42 -1.90 -2.17
CA HIS A 163 -18.59 -3.10 -2.06
C HIS A 163 -19.16 -4.29 -2.87
N GLU A 164 -20.47 -4.53 -2.85
CA GLU A 164 -21.10 -5.58 -3.67
C GLU A 164 -21.04 -5.27 -5.18
N ASP A 165 -21.21 -4.01 -5.57
CA ASP A 165 -21.17 -3.61 -6.97
C ASP A 165 -19.78 -3.86 -7.58
N LYS A 166 -18.69 -3.61 -6.83
CA LYS A 166 -17.33 -4.05 -7.20
C LYS A 166 -17.29 -5.56 -7.55
N LEU A 167 -17.89 -6.40 -6.71
CA LEU A 167 -17.81 -7.86 -6.86
C LEU A 167 -18.63 -8.37 -8.04
N THR A 168 -19.61 -7.59 -8.50
CA THR A 168 -20.60 -8.02 -9.50
C THR A 168 -20.44 -7.33 -10.84
N LYS A 169 -19.71 -6.21 -10.95
CA LYS A 169 -19.51 -5.44 -12.18
C LYS A 169 -18.13 -4.77 -12.19
N GLN A 170 -17.41 -4.83 -13.32
CA GLN A 170 -16.39 -3.81 -13.57
C GLN A 170 -17.12 -2.47 -13.61
N LEU A 171 -16.60 -1.46 -12.91
CA LEU A 171 -17.15 -0.11 -12.97
C LEU A 171 -16.81 0.42 -14.37
N ASP A 172 -17.77 0.31 -15.29
CA ASP A 172 -17.70 0.87 -16.64
C ASP A 172 -17.80 2.41 -16.63
#